data_AF-A0A839UJ89-F1
#
_entry.id   AF-A0A839UJ89-F1
#
_cell.length_a   1.000
_cell.length_b   1.000
_cell.length_c   1.000
_cell.angle_alpha   90.00
_cell.angle_beta   90.00
_cell.angle_gamma   90.00
#
_symmetry.space_group_name_H-M   'P 1'
#
loop_
_entity.id
_entity.type
_entity.pdbx_description
1 polymer ?
#
loop_
_entity_poly.entity_id
_entity_poly.type
_entity_poly.pdbx_seq_one_letter_code
_entity_poly.pdbx_strand_id
1 'polypeptide(L)'
;MHNKRKHPTRYAPGCCGRYAELDMDWINEAKRIFRIEKPEHFTNYTHCEECEEHDQTLNRSTIDSIGLDELGNPGWNPICFSSVEGKKYYMPSFIRLSLETMHSEFYLGQLLSCLEGDGKENKLYCACNAEQRSFITDFIEYIILHHTEQLEANGCEMEALKVQGIWSNA
;
A
#
# COMPACT_ATOMS: atom_id res chain seq x y z
N MET A 1 27.69 -55.36 -35.19
CA MET A 1 26.59 -54.69 -34.46
C MET A 1 27.15 -53.46 -33.77
N HIS A 2 26.80 -52.27 -34.27
CA HIS A 2 27.18 -50.98 -33.72
C HIS A 2 26.33 -50.70 -32.47
N ASN A 3 26.93 -50.28 -31.35
CA ASN A 3 26.19 -49.42 -30.43
C ASN A 3 27.08 -48.33 -29.84
N LYS A 4 26.58 -47.11 -29.98
CA LYS A 4 27.27 -45.83 -29.82
C LYS A 4 27.38 -45.45 -28.35
N ARG A 5 28.48 -44.77 -28.03
CA ARG A 5 28.70 -44.02 -26.78
C ARG A 5 27.51 -43.08 -26.54
N LYS A 6 26.98 -43.05 -25.31
CA LYS A 6 26.17 -41.94 -24.81
C LYS A 6 26.92 -41.30 -23.64
N HIS A 7 27.24 -40.03 -23.80
CA HIS A 7 27.75 -39.15 -22.75
C HIS A 7 26.70 -39.00 -21.63
N PRO A 8 27.10 -38.87 -20.36
CA PRO A 8 26.21 -38.38 -19.33
C PRO A 8 26.19 -36.85 -19.33
N THR A 9 25.14 -36.25 -19.88
CA THR A 9 24.68 -34.91 -19.50
C THR A 9 23.88 -35.05 -18.21
N ARG A 10 24.52 -34.81 -17.07
CA ARG A 10 23.80 -34.53 -15.82
C ARG A 10 23.85 -33.03 -15.57
N TYR A 11 22.74 -32.39 -15.93
CA TYR A 11 22.36 -31.06 -15.50
C TYR A 11 22.49 -30.97 -13.98
N ALA A 12 23.21 -29.95 -13.51
CA ALA A 12 23.16 -29.52 -12.13
C ALA A 12 21.83 -28.80 -11.88
N PRO A 13 21.07 -29.12 -10.81
CA PRO A 13 20.01 -28.26 -10.35
C PRO A 13 20.61 -27.19 -9.44
N GLY A 14 20.97 -26.05 -10.04
CA GLY A 14 20.71 -24.77 -9.42
C GLY A 14 19.39 -24.26 -9.97
N CYS A 15 18.44 -23.90 -9.10
CA CYS A 15 17.41 -22.87 -9.30
C CYS A 15 16.25 -23.05 -8.31
N CYS A 16 15.77 -21.89 -7.83
CA CYS A 16 14.39 -21.60 -7.45
C CYS A 16 13.60 -22.67 -6.71
N GLY A 17 13.47 -22.51 -5.40
CA GLY A 17 12.53 -23.30 -4.62
C GLY A 17 12.48 -22.86 -3.18
N ARG A 18 11.86 -21.71 -2.94
CA ARG A 18 11.29 -21.19 -1.68
C ARG A 18 10.75 -19.82 -2.08
N TYR A 19 9.46 -19.61 -2.31
CA TYR A 19 8.35 -19.95 -1.44
C TYR A 19 7.15 -20.39 -2.29
N ALA A 20 6.49 -21.47 -1.86
CA ALA A 20 5.10 -21.67 -2.23
C ALA A 20 4.31 -20.46 -1.71
N GLU A 21 3.44 -19.94 -2.58
CA GLU A 21 2.45 -18.89 -2.37
C GLU A 21 1.68 -19.11 -1.06
N LEU A 22 2.18 -18.56 0.04
CA LEU A 22 1.33 -18.22 1.17
C LEU A 22 0.78 -16.84 0.83
N ASP A 23 -0.44 -16.83 0.29
CA ASP A 23 -1.20 -15.62 0.07
C ASP A 23 -1.28 -14.89 1.41
N MET A 24 -0.52 -13.81 1.55
CA MET A 24 -0.44 -13.06 2.80
C MET A 24 -1.81 -12.42 3.02
N ASP A 25 -2.34 -12.54 4.23
CA ASP A 25 -3.50 -11.74 4.63
C ASP A 25 -3.04 -10.30 4.87
N TRP A 26 -2.91 -9.55 3.78
CA TRP A 26 -2.41 -8.18 3.77
C TRP A 26 -3.21 -7.27 4.71
N ILE A 27 -4.50 -7.51 4.86
CA ILE A 27 -5.39 -6.69 5.70
C ILE A 27 -5.07 -6.93 7.18
N ASN A 28 -5.06 -8.19 7.61
CA ASN A 28 -4.77 -8.51 9.01
C ASN A 28 -3.32 -8.19 9.38
N GLU A 29 -2.38 -8.36 8.45
CA GLU A 29 -0.99 -7.99 8.68
C GLU A 29 -0.80 -6.47 8.77
N ALA A 30 -1.47 -5.69 7.91
CA ALA A 30 -1.49 -4.23 8.04
C ALA A 30 -2.02 -3.80 9.41
N LYS A 31 -3.12 -4.41 9.89
CA LYS A 31 -3.68 -4.13 11.22
C LYS A 31 -2.67 -4.41 12.34
N ARG A 32 -1.86 -5.46 12.21
CA ARG A 32 -0.82 -5.81 13.19
C ARG A 32 0.32 -4.79 13.18
N ILE A 33 0.84 -4.48 11.99
CA ILE A 33 2.04 -3.65 11.80
C ILE A 33 1.77 -2.15 12.04
N PHE A 34 0.59 -1.68 11.66
CA PHE A 34 0.14 -0.30 11.85
C PHE A 34 -0.75 -0.14 13.09
N ARG A 35 -0.61 -1.03 14.09
CA ARG A 35 -1.32 -0.92 15.35
C ARG A 35 -0.82 0.29 16.15
N ILE A 36 -1.55 1.39 16.04
CA ILE A 36 -1.34 2.60 16.83
C ILE A 36 -2.64 3.06 17.47
N GLU A 37 -2.55 3.92 18.48
CA GLU A 37 -3.74 4.56 19.06
C GLU A 37 -4.39 5.50 18.05
N LYS A 38 -5.73 5.57 18.09
CA LYS A 38 -6.48 6.51 17.25
C LYS A 38 -6.13 7.94 17.70
N PRO A 39 -5.65 8.82 16.80
CA PRO A 39 -5.43 10.23 17.13
C PRO A 39 -6.74 10.89 17.58
N GLU A 40 -6.64 11.83 18.53
CA GLU A 40 -7.78 12.68 18.92
C GLU A 40 -8.24 13.55 17.75
N HIS A 41 -7.28 14.05 16.96
CA HIS A 41 -7.52 14.79 15.74
C HIS A 41 -6.62 14.28 14.62
N PHE A 42 -7.19 14.18 13.43
CA PHE A 42 -6.53 13.78 12.21
C PHE A 42 -6.03 14.97 11.41
N THR A 43 -6.67 16.14 11.47
CA THR A 43 -6.25 17.34 10.72
C THR A 43 -5.95 18.50 11.67
N ASN A 44 -5.50 19.64 11.12
CA ASN A 44 -5.55 20.90 11.86
C ASN A 44 -6.99 21.45 11.85
N TYR A 45 -7.86 20.87 12.68
CA TYR A 45 -9.29 21.19 12.74
C TYR A 45 -9.59 22.65 13.09
N THR A 46 -8.61 23.40 13.60
CA THR A 46 -8.76 24.83 13.94
C THR A 46 -8.41 25.80 12.80
N HIS A 47 -7.92 25.28 11.66
CA HIS A 47 -7.46 26.09 10.54
C HIS A 47 -8.61 26.73 9.74
N CYS A 48 -9.60 25.92 9.35
CA CYS A 48 -10.78 26.33 8.60
C CYS A 48 -11.88 25.26 8.72
N GLU A 49 -13.10 25.59 8.29
CA GLU A 49 -14.27 24.70 8.33
C GLU A 49 -14.03 23.38 7.57
N GLU A 50 -13.37 23.43 6.41
CA GLU A 50 -13.05 22.21 5.65
C GLU A 50 -12.14 21.24 6.42
N CYS A 51 -11.11 21.76 7.11
CA CYS A 51 -10.25 20.93 7.94
C CYS A 51 -11.02 20.33 9.12
N GLU A 52 -11.93 21.08 9.73
CA GLU A 52 -12.81 20.57 10.79
C GLU A 52 -13.75 19.46 10.28
N GLU A 53 -14.36 19.65 9.11
CA GLU A 53 -15.24 18.64 8.49
C GLU A 53 -14.49 17.35 8.16
N HIS A 54 -13.27 17.47 7.60
CA HIS A 54 -12.40 16.32 7.34
C HIS A 54 -11.99 15.62 8.64
N ASP A 55 -11.67 16.37 9.69
CA ASP A 55 -11.36 15.82 11.01
C ASP A 55 -12.54 15.02 11.56
N GLN A 56 -13.75 15.59 11.54
CA GLN A 56 -14.96 14.95 12.02
C GLN A 56 -15.29 13.68 11.22
N THR A 57 -15.11 13.71 9.91
CA THR A 57 -15.32 12.54 9.03
C THR A 57 -14.39 11.41 9.42
N LEU A 58 -13.10 11.69 9.59
CA LEU A 58 -12.11 10.71 10.03
C LEU A 58 -12.35 10.28 11.49
N ASN A 59 -12.85 11.16 12.34
CA ASN A 59 -13.13 10.83 13.74
C ASN A 59 -14.37 9.95 13.93
N ARG A 60 -15.37 10.03 13.05
CA ARG A 60 -16.59 9.20 13.12
C ARG A 60 -16.37 7.76 12.66
N SER A 61 -15.31 7.50 11.92
CA SER A 61 -15.02 6.19 11.35
C SER A 61 -13.94 5.41 12.12
N THR A 62 -13.85 4.12 11.81
CA THR A 62 -12.83 3.19 12.31
C THR A 62 -12.08 2.59 11.14
N ILE A 63 -10.98 1.89 11.42
CA ILE A 63 -10.20 1.20 10.38
C ILE A 63 -11.05 0.21 9.56
N ASP A 64 -12.09 -0.37 10.16
CA ASP A 64 -12.95 -1.36 9.54
C ASP A 64 -14.19 -0.76 8.87
N SER A 65 -14.64 0.42 9.34
CA SER A 65 -15.89 1.02 8.87
C SER A 65 -15.72 2.08 7.80
N ILE A 66 -14.53 2.69 7.66
CA ILE A 66 -14.32 3.76 6.68
C ILE A 66 -14.33 3.19 5.25
N GLY A 67 -15.01 3.86 4.32
CA GLY A 67 -15.21 3.40 2.96
C GLY A 67 -14.93 4.48 1.90
N LEU A 68 -15.33 4.17 0.66
CA LEU A 68 -15.21 5.11 -0.46
C LEU A 68 -16.16 6.31 -0.33
N ASP A 69 -17.27 6.18 0.39
CA ASP A 69 -18.16 7.32 0.62
C ASP A 69 -17.48 8.41 1.46
N GLU A 70 -16.60 8.02 2.40
CA GLU A 70 -15.81 8.97 3.19
C GLU A 70 -14.50 9.38 2.50
N LEU A 71 -13.87 8.51 1.71
CA LEU A 71 -12.48 8.70 1.23
C LEU A 71 -12.31 8.81 -0.29
N GLY A 72 -13.25 8.27 -1.05
CA GLY A 72 -13.12 7.96 -2.47
C GLY A 72 -13.45 9.13 -3.41
N ASN A 73 -13.75 10.32 -2.87
CA ASN A 73 -14.00 11.51 -3.68
C ASN A 73 -12.67 12.27 -3.92
N PRO A 74 -12.06 12.24 -5.12
CA PRO A 74 -10.78 12.89 -5.36
C PRO A 74 -10.83 14.42 -5.19
N GLY A 75 -12.02 15.02 -5.34
CA GLY A 75 -12.25 16.45 -5.10
C GLY A 75 -12.49 16.79 -3.62
N TRP A 76 -12.64 15.79 -2.75
CA TRP A 76 -12.90 15.94 -1.32
C TRP A 76 -12.35 14.72 -0.56
N ASN A 77 -11.03 14.57 -0.50
CA ASN A 77 -10.40 13.46 0.23
C ASN A 77 -9.79 13.96 1.55
N PRO A 78 -10.36 13.59 2.71
CA PRO A 78 -9.89 14.04 4.02
C PRO A 78 -8.47 13.55 4.36
N ILE A 79 -7.98 12.49 3.71
CA ILE A 79 -6.62 11.96 3.95
C ILE A 79 -5.53 12.89 3.44
N CYS A 80 -5.80 13.71 2.41
CA CYS A 80 -4.82 14.66 1.88
C CYS A 80 -4.34 15.64 2.96
N PHE A 81 -5.23 16.06 3.87
CA PHE A 81 -4.95 16.99 4.96
C PHE A 81 -4.68 16.31 6.30
N SER A 82 -4.69 14.98 6.33
CA SER A 82 -4.46 14.19 7.53
C SER A 82 -2.98 14.25 7.97
N SER A 83 -2.78 14.27 9.27
CA SER A 83 -1.49 14.14 9.95
C SER A 83 -0.83 12.81 9.58
N VAL A 84 0.46 12.70 9.88
CA VAL A 84 1.21 11.46 9.62
C VAL A 84 0.68 10.32 10.49
N GLU A 85 0.34 10.61 11.73
CA GLU A 85 -0.28 9.69 12.68
C GLU A 85 -1.65 9.23 12.16
N GLY A 86 -2.45 10.16 11.62
CA GLY A 86 -3.73 9.85 11.00
C GLY A 86 -3.61 8.91 9.81
N LYS A 87 -2.65 9.17 8.91
CA LYS A 87 -2.33 8.29 7.77
C LYS A 87 -1.85 6.91 8.22
N LYS A 88 -1.03 6.83 9.27
CA LYS A 88 -0.59 5.55 9.84
C LYS A 88 -1.76 4.76 10.45
N TYR A 89 -2.67 5.43 11.16
CA TYR A 89 -3.84 4.80 11.78
C TYR A 89 -4.76 4.18 10.71
N TYR A 90 -5.00 4.90 9.61
CA TYR A 90 -5.86 4.43 8.53
C TYR A 90 -5.16 3.56 7.47
N MET A 91 -3.85 3.30 7.60
CA MET A 91 -3.13 2.46 6.65
C MET A 91 -3.79 1.09 6.41
N PRO A 92 -4.27 0.36 7.43
CA PRO A 92 -4.98 -0.91 7.20
C PRO A 92 -6.25 -0.75 6.35
N SER A 93 -6.97 0.36 6.48
CA SER A 93 -8.13 0.67 5.65
C SER A 93 -7.73 0.95 4.21
N PHE A 94 -6.62 1.65 3.98
CA PHE A 94 -6.14 1.90 2.63
C PHE A 94 -5.77 0.60 1.92
N ILE A 95 -5.04 -0.29 2.60
CA ILE A 95 -4.70 -1.62 2.08
C ILE A 95 -5.96 -2.41 1.74
N ARG A 96 -6.94 -2.46 2.66
CA ARG A 96 -8.23 -3.13 2.44
C ARG A 96 -8.95 -2.56 1.22
N LEU A 97 -9.15 -1.24 1.17
CA LEU A 97 -9.89 -0.59 0.09
C LEU A 97 -9.19 -0.77 -1.26
N SER A 98 -7.85 -0.70 -1.31
CA SER A 98 -7.10 -0.95 -2.55
C SER A 98 -7.33 -2.35 -3.10
N LEU A 99 -7.39 -3.37 -2.23
CA LEU A 99 -7.66 -4.76 -2.64
C LEU A 99 -9.14 -4.96 -3.01
N GLU A 100 -10.07 -4.47 -2.21
CA GLU A 100 -11.53 -4.62 -2.43
C GLU A 100 -12.00 -3.92 -3.72
N THR A 101 -11.34 -2.83 -4.11
CA THR A 101 -11.75 -1.98 -5.25
C THR A 101 -10.84 -2.12 -6.46
N MET A 102 -9.98 -3.15 -6.48
CA MET A 102 -8.96 -3.38 -7.51
C MET A 102 -9.54 -3.43 -8.94
N HIS A 103 -10.80 -3.86 -9.07
CA HIS A 103 -11.49 -4.02 -10.36
C HIS A 103 -12.67 -3.04 -10.54
N SER A 104 -12.78 -2.01 -9.69
CA SER A 104 -13.89 -1.05 -9.71
C SER A 104 -13.38 0.40 -9.59
N GLU A 105 -13.75 1.14 -8.55
CA GLU A 105 -13.41 2.55 -8.31
C GLU A 105 -11.91 2.80 -8.07
N PHE A 106 -11.11 1.73 -7.97
CA PHE A 106 -9.64 1.75 -7.98
C PHE A 106 -9.00 2.69 -6.93
N TYR A 107 -9.27 2.43 -5.64
CA TYR A 107 -8.73 3.22 -4.53
C TYR A 107 -7.18 3.19 -4.45
N LEU A 108 -6.54 2.20 -5.07
CA LEU A 108 -5.08 2.06 -5.08
C LEU A 108 -4.36 3.33 -5.58
N GLY A 109 -4.89 4.04 -6.57
CA GLY A 109 -4.29 5.31 -7.03
C GLY A 109 -4.18 6.35 -5.91
N GLN A 110 -5.19 6.40 -5.03
CA GLN A 110 -5.19 7.30 -3.87
C GLN A 110 -4.15 6.90 -2.81
N LEU A 111 -3.98 5.59 -2.57
CA LEU A 111 -2.92 5.08 -1.70
C LEU A 111 -1.54 5.41 -2.28
N LEU A 112 -1.32 5.19 -3.57
CA LEU A 112 -0.05 5.51 -4.23
C LEU A 112 0.31 6.99 -4.08
N SER A 113 -0.65 7.90 -4.27
CA SER A 113 -0.43 9.34 -4.04
C SER A 113 -0.01 9.64 -2.59
N CYS A 114 -0.62 8.97 -1.59
CA CYS A 114 -0.25 9.13 -0.19
C CYS A 114 1.16 8.60 0.11
N LEU A 115 1.54 7.47 -0.51
CA LEU A 115 2.84 6.84 -0.34
C LEU A 115 3.95 7.52 -1.13
N GLU A 116 3.63 8.23 -2.21
CA GLU A 116 4.60 9.05 -2.92
C GLU A 116 4.96 10.28 -2.08
N GLY A 117 3.95 11.01 -1.58
CA GLY A 117 4.14 12.23 -0.80
C GLY A 117 5.08 13.24 -1.48
N ASP A 118 5.91 13.93 -0.70
CA ASP A 118 6.93 14.88 -1.19
C ASP A 118 8.24 14.17 -1.63
N GLY A 119 8.14 12.95 -2.18
CA GLY A 119 9.29 12.17 -2.62
C GLY A 119 10.27 11.86 -1.49
N LYS A 120 11.50 12.41 -1.56
CA LYS A 120 12.56 12.15 -0.55
C LYS A 120 12.26 12.78 0.82
N GLU A 121 11.36 13.74 0.88
CA GLU A 121 10.92 14.38 2.13
C GLU A 121 9.60 13.82 2.64
N ASN A 122 9.19 12.65 2.14
CA ASN A 122 7.95 12.00 2.53
C ASN A 122 7.90 11.78 4.06
N LYS A 123 7.11 12.63 4.73
CA LYS A 123 6.96 12.64 6.18
C LYS A 123 6.37 11.32 6.70
N LEU A 124 5.53 10.66 5.91
CA LEU A 124 4.96 9.37 6.26
C LEU A 124 6.06 8.29 6.27
N TYR A 125 6.88 8.24 5.23
CA TYR A 125 8.04 7.33 5.18
C TYR A 125 8.98 7.54 6.39
N CYS A 126 9.32 8.80 6.69
CA CYS A 126 10.19 9.15 7.81
C CYS A 126 9.62 8.76 9.19
N ALA A 127 8.30 8.79 9.35
CA ALA A 127 7.64 8.43 10.61
C ALA A 127 7.32 6.94 10.75
N CYS A 128 7.37 6.18 9.65
CA CYS A 128 7.22 4.73 9.69
C CYS A 128 8.47 4.08 10.27
N ASN A 129 8.31 3.05 11.09
CA ASN A 129 9.43 2.24 11.56
C ASN A 129 9.90 1.25 10.46
N ALA A 130 10.97 0.50 10.71
CA ALA A 130 11.51 -0.44 9.72
C ALA A 130 10.51 -1.54 9.29
N GLU A 131 9.72 -2.06 10.22
CA GLU A 131 8.70 -3.09 9.93
C GLU A 131 7.56 -2.52 9.06
N GLN A 132 7.08 -1.32 9.38
CA GLN A 132 6.08 -0.59 8.58
C GLN A 132 6.58 -0.30 7.17
N ARG A 133 7.85 0.11 7.02
CA ARG A 133 8.44 0.35 5.69
C ARG A 133 8.59 -0.94 4.89
N SER A 134 9.07 -2.02 5.52
CA SER A 134 9.16 -3.34 4.87
C SER A 134 7.80 -3.79 4.36
N PHE A 135 6.77 -3.71 5.19
CA PHE A 135 5.42 -4.10 4.81
C PHE A 135 4.90 -3.34 3.59
N ILE A 136 5.08 -2.02 3.55
CA ILE A 136 4.64 -1.22 2.39
C ILE A 136 5.41 -1.60 1.13
N THR A 137 6.73 -1.80 1.23
CA THR A 137 7.53 -2.26 0.10
C THR A 137 7.04 -3.61 -0.42
N ASP A 138 6.85 -4.58 0.47
CA ASP A 138 6.38 -5.93 0.13
C ASP A 138 4.97 -5.89 -0.49
N PHE A 139 4.07 -5.06 0.05
CA PHE A 139 2.72 -4.88 -0.49
C PHE A 139 2.74 -4.27 -1.89
N ILE A 140 3.53 -3.22 -2.11
CA ILE A 140 3.61 -2.57 -3.43
C ILE A 140 4.29 -3.51 -4.45
N GLU A 141 5.28 -4.29 -4.04
CA GLU A 141 5.86 -5.32 -4.89
C GLU A 141 4.82 -6.39 -5.28
N TYR A 142 4.01 -6.86 -4.32
CA TYR A 142 2.89 -7.76 -4.60
C TYR A 142 1.91 -7.16 -5.61
N ILE A 143 1.52 -5.89 -5.44
CA ILE A 143 0.64 -5.19 -6.37
C ILE A 143 1.23 -5.13 -7.79
N ILE A 144 2.51 -4.79 -7.91
CA ILE A 144 3.19 -4.71 -9.21
C ILE A 144 3.22 -6.09 -9.90
N LEU A 145 3.50 -7.15 -9.15
CA LEU A 145 3.65 -8.51 -9.69
C LEU A 145 2.31 -9.18 -10.03
N HIS A 146 1.26 -8.92 -9.26
CA HIS A 146 -0.01 -9.65 -9.36
C HIS A 146 -1.17 -8.84 -9.95
N HIS A 147 -1.04 -7.51 -10.02
CA HIS A 147 -2.11 -6.61 -10.46
C HIS A 147 -1.66 -5.65 -11.58
N THR A 148 -0.70 -6.07 -12.42
CA THR A 148 -0.15 -5.25 -13.51
C THR A 148 -1.23 -4.76 -14.48
N GLU A 149 -2.17 -5.62 -14.88
CA GLU A 149 -3.24 -5.23 -15.81
C GLU A 149 -4.12 -4.11 -15.23
N GLN A 150 -4.38 -4.13 -13.92
CA GLN A 150 -5.19 -3.10 -13.27
C GLN A 150 -4.42 -1.80 -13.09
N LEU A 151 -3.10 -1.86 -12.84
CA LEU A 151 -2.23 -0.68 -12.85
C LEU A 151 -2.25 -0.01 -14.23
N GLU A 152 -2.03 -0.76 -15.30
CA GLU A 152 -2.01 -0.24 -16.68
C GLU A 152 -3.37 0.34 -17.09
N ALA A 153 -4.47 -0.35 -16.76
CA ALA A 153 -5.82 0.11 -17.08
C ALA A 153 -6.18 1.46 -16.42
N ASN A 154 -5.56 1.77 -15.28
CA ASN A 154 -5.77 3.00 -14.53
C ASN A 154 -4.60 4.01 -14.67
N GLY A 155 -3.62 3.73 -15.52
CA GLY A 155 -2.45 4.59 -15.75
C GLY A 155 -1.63 4.87 -14.48
N CYS A 156 -1.50 3.87 -13.61
CA CYS A 156 -0.83 3.97 -12.30
C CYS A 156 0.47 3.14 -12.22
N GLU A 157 0.94 2.57 -13.33
CA GLU A 157 2.12 1.71 -13.37
C GLU A 157 3.41 2.46 -12.99
N MET A 158 3.53 3.73 -13.40
CA MET A 158 4.70 4.55 -13.11
C MET A 158 4.73 4.99 -11.64
N GLU A 159 3.57 5.33 -11.09
CA GLU A 159 3.36 5.72 -9.70
C GLU A 159 3.70 4.55 -8.77
N ALA A 160 3.24 3.33 -9.10
CA ALA A 160 3.58 2.13 -8.33
C ALA A 160 5.10 1.88 -8.29
N LEU A 161 5.78 1.96 -9.44
CA LEU A 161 7.23 1.81 -9.52
C LEU A 161 7.98 2.93 -8.77
N LYS A 162 7.47 4.17 -8.84
CA LYS A 162 8.05 5.31 -8.13
C LYS A 162 7.94 5.13 -6.61
N VAL A 163 6.76 4.73 -6.12
CA VAL A 163 6.55 4.40 -4.71
C VAL A 163 7.48 3.27 -4.28
N GLN A 164 7.57 2.19 -5.06
CA GLN A 164 8.51 1.09 -4.78
C GLN A 164 9.96 1.61 -4.64
N GLY A 165 10.39 2.50 -5.53
CA GLY A 165 11.72 3.11 -5.46
C GLY A 165 11.95 4.00 -4.24
N ILE A 166 10.93 4.75 -3.78
CA ILE A 166 11.01 5.56 -2.57
C ILE A 166 11.14 4.67 -1.33
N TRP A 167 10.34 3.61 -1.26
CA TRP A 167 10.18 2.80 -0.04
C TRP A 167 11.20 1.66 0.09
N SER A 168 11.78 1.18 -1.02
CA SER A 168 12.81 0.12 -1.03
C SER A 168 14.22 0.60 -0.68
N ASN A 169 14.49 1.90 -0.70
CA ASN A 169 15.80 2.48 -0.39
C ASN A 169 16.05 2.71 1.12
N ALA A 170 15.39 1.92 1.99
CA ALA A 170 15.44 2.03 3.44
C ALA A 170 16.60 1.26 4.10
#